data_AF-A0A3R6XLW7-F1
#
_entry.id   AF-A0A3R6XLW7-F1
#
_cell.length_a   1.000
_cell.length_b   1.000
_cell.length_c   1.000
_cell.angle_alpha   90.00
_cell.angle_beta   90.00
_cell.angle_gamma   90.00
#
_symmetry.space_group_name_H-M   'P 1'
#
loop_
_entity.id
_entity.type
_entity.pdbx_description
1 polymer ?
#
loop_
_entity_poly.entity_id
_entity_poly.type
_entity_poly.pdbx_seq_one_letter_code
_entity_poly.pdbx_strand_id
1 'polypeptide(L)'
;MHIQSLVILLWTTVAVASSGDNDKCGHDHLIDRFMVDGLKCGNPTDWACCTGNFPTQFSTPGTPNADFLLHVTSRPVAAGIVAWAIPCNTDQYGRPVSAQVNFGPQKLSADPAKRMAQLGTILHELSHALGFSAMLYGSYKPRNTGEGPPVQQTNGPNGTKITHLVTPKVKQLAQEYFGCSTVPGGELQSDNAQSYSSHWAKRLYLNGKTQPGRCTEWKAPLCYRSSDQDCTPDYTSKGVCNLGQFASPIPAAFQYFNSPTIGTNVPLS
;
A
#
# COMPACT_ATOMS: atom_id res chain seq x y z
N MET A 1 -4.61 -1.22 14.24
CA MET A 1 -3.41 -1.97 14.65
C MET A 1 -2.58 -1.02 15.50
N HIS A 2 -2.43 -1.27 16.80
CA HIS A 2 -1.41 -0.63 17.61
C HIS A 2 -0.22 -1.60 17.68
N ILE A 3 0.96 -1.08 17.36
CA ILE A 3 2.25 -1.77 17.43
C ILE A 3 3.02 -1.01 18.50
N GLN A 4 3.22 -1.62 19.66
CA GLN A 4 3.98 -1.02 20.76
C GLN A 4 5.47 -1.33 20.59
N SER A 5 5.79 -2.51 20.04
CA SER A 5 7.16 -2.96 19.81
C SER A 5 7.36 -3.54 18.40
N LEU A 6 8.18 -2.87 17.59
CA LEU A 6 8.57 -3.28 16.23
C LEU A 6 10.05 -3.68 16.22
N VAL A 7 10.36 -4.90 15.77
CA VAL A 7 11.74 -5.34 15.55
C VAL A 7 12.05 -5.31 14.06
N ILE A 8 13.01 -4.48 13.67
CA ILE A 8 13.53 -4.33 12.32
C ILE A 8 14.88 -5.04 12.23
N LEU A 9 14.98 -6.00 11.31
CA LEU A 9 16.21 -6.76 11.08
C LEU A 9 16.85 -6.31 9.78
N LEU A 10 17.99 -5.64 9.89
CA LEU A 10 18.92 -5.36 8.80
C LEU A 10 20.03 -6.39 8.85
N TRP A 11 20.63 -6.73 7.71
CA TRP A 11 21.66 -7.77 7.54
C TRP A 11 22.85 -7.71 8.51
N THR A 12 23.03 -6.61 9.23
CA THR A 12 24.09 -6.41 10.24
C THR A 12 23.60 -5.86 11.58
N THR A 13 22.32 -5.50 11.72
CA THR A 13 21.84 -4.74 12.89
C THR A 13 20.37 -5.05 13.19
N VAL A 14 20.08 -5.32 14.45
CA VAL A 14 18.71 -5.41 14.99
C VAL A 14 18.35 -4.03 15.54
N ALA A 15 17.28 -3.42 15.01
CA ALA A 15 16.72 -2.21 15.59
C ALA A 15 15.37 -2.58 16.23
N VAL A 16 15.25 -2.39 17.54
CA VAL A 16 13.97 -2.51 18.25
C VAL A 16 13.43 -1.11 18.45
N ALA A 17 12.33 -0.78 17.81
CA ALA A 17 11.57 0.42 18.08
C ALA A 17 10.46 0.06 19.07
N SER A 18 10.60 0.52 20.31
CA SER A 18 9.55 0.46 21.33
C SER A 18 9.12 1.89 21.63
N SER A 19 7.81 2.16 21.61
CA SER A 19 7.29 3.42 22.14
C SER A 19 7.34 3.34 23.67
N GLY A 20 8.22 4.11 24.32
CA GLY A 20 8.17 4.27 25.77
C GLY A 20 6.85 4.92 26.17
N ASP A 21 5.95 4.13 26.77
CA ASP A 21 4.58 4.53 27.10
C ASP A 21 4.53 5.49 28.30
N ASN A 22 4.06 6.72 28.06
CA ASN A 22 3.50 7.62 29.07
C ASN A 22 2.03 7.98 28.73
N ASP A 23 1.33 7.10 28.01
CA ASP A 23 -0.01 7.37 27.53
C ASP A 23 -1.07 6.98 28.57
N LYS A 24 -1.77 7.99 29.09
CA LYS A 24 -2.91 7.93 30.05
C LYS A 24 -4.21 7.37 29.45
N CYS A 25 -4.16 6.72 28.30
CA CYS A 25 -5.31 6.09 27.69
C CYS A 25 -5.38 4.66 28.19
N GLY A 26 -6.25 4.35 29.17
CA GLY A 26 -6.35 3.05 29.83
C GLY A 26 -6.63 1.86 28.90
N HIS A 27 -5.60 1.42 28.19
CA HIS A 27 -5.57 0.15 27.47
C HIS A 27 -5.21 -0.93 28.50
N ASP A 28 -5.91 -2.07 28.43
CA ASP A 28 -5.47 -3.27 29.12
C ASP A 28 -4.00 -3.48 28.77
N HIS A 29 -3.15 -3.51 29.80
CA HIS A 29 -1.77 -3.96 29.69
C HIS A 29 -1.81 -5.38 29.09
N LEU A 30 -1.68 -5.49 27.77
CA LEU A 30 -1.32 -6.75 27.15
C LEU A 30 0.07 -7.04 27.67
N ILE A 31 0.14 -7.91 28.69
CA ILE A 31 1.39 -8.39 29.26
C ILE A 31 2.31 -8.76 28.10
N ASP A 32 3.46 -8.09 28.01
CA ASP A 32 4.58 -8.32 27.09
C ASP A 32 5.02 -9.80 27.11
N ARG A 33 4.22 -10.67 26.51
CA ARG A 33 4.47 -12.09 26.31
C ARG A 33 4.06 -12.54 24.92
N PHE A 34 3.74 -11.59 24.03
CA PHE A 34 3.53 -11.93 22.62
C PHE A 34 4.89 -12.31 22.02
N MET A 35 4.92 -13.52 21.46
CA MET A 35 6.09 -14.09 20.84
C MET A 35 5.79 -14.22 19.35
N VAL A 36 6.60 -13.57 18.53
CA VAL A 36 6.55 -13.80 17.09
C VAL A 36 7.41 -15.01 16.81
N ASP A 37 6.79 -16.12 16.40
CA ASP A 37 7.45 -17.39 16.01
C ASP A 37 8.49 -17.25 14.87
N GLY A 38 8.68 -16.04 14.34
CA GLY A 38 9.60 -15.73 13.26
C GLY A 38 8.93 -15.60 11.89
N LEU A 39 9.76 -15.61 10.85
CA LEU A 39 9.32 -15.72 9.46
C LEU A 39 9.10 -17.19 9.10
N LYS A 40 8.00 -17.53 8.44
CA LYS A 40 7.79 -18.86 7.85
C LYS A 40 7.37 -18.70 6.39
N CYS A 41 8.04 -19.43 5.51
CA CYS A 41 7.72 -19.60 4.10
C CYS A 41 6.76 -20.79 3.90
N GLY A 42 6.05 -20.83 2.78
CA GLY A 42 5.28 -22.02 2.39
C GLY A 42 6.18 -23.17 1.96
N ASN A 43 7.34 -22.84 1.37
CA ASN A 43 8.37 -23.77 0.93
C ASN A 43 9.78 -23.23 1.27
N PRO A 44 10.72 -24.03 1.80
CA PRO A 44 12.10 -23.61 2.08
C PRO A 44 12.87 -22.99 0.90
N THR A 45 12.44 -23.24 -0.34
CA THR A 45 13.04 -22.64 -1.55
C THR A 45 12.35 -21.34 -1.96
N ASP A 46 11.33 -20.88 -1.23
CA ASP A 46 10.69 -19.60 -1.53
C ASP A 46 11.74 -18.48 -1.45
N TRP A 47 11.63 -17.55 -2.37
CA TRP A 47 12.59 -16.46 -2.45
C TRP A 47 12.34 -15.39 -1.37
N ALA A 48 11.15 -15.38 -0.77
CA ALA A 48 10.72 -14.45 0.28
C ALA A 48 10.16 -15.21 1.50
N CYS A 49 10.22 -14.59 2.68
CA CYS A 49 9.76 -15.14 3.96
C CYS A 49 10.49 -16.41 4.46
N CYS A 50 11.61 -16.80 3.83
CA CYS A 50 12.37 -18.00 4.19
C CYS A 50 13.32 -17.81 5.38
N THR A 51 13.30 -18.77 6.31
CA THR A 51 14.19 -18.82 7.47
C THR A 51 15.64 -19.12 7.12
N GLY A 52 15.93 -19.81 6.02
CA GLY A 52 17.30 -20.17 5.64
C GLY A 52 18.21 -18.98 5.36
N ASN A 53 17.63 -17.81 5.05
CA ASN A 53 18.35 -16.55 4.85
C ASN A 53 18.24 -15.61 6.06
N PHE A 54 17.77 -16.12 7.20
CA PHE A 54 17.39 -15.37 8.38
C PHE A 54 18.12 -15.91 9.60
N PRO A 55 18.63 -15.06 10.52
CA PRO A 55 19.32 -15.54 11.71
C PRO A 55 18.39 -16.46 12.52
N THR A 56 18.88 -17.67 12.82
CA THR A 56 18.07 -18.74 13.43
C THR A 56 17.47 -18.34 14.78
N GLN A 57 18.12 -17.44 15.51
CA GLN A 57 17.61 -16.88 16.77
C GLN A 57 16.24 -16.20 16.68
N PHE A 58 15.87 -15.69 15.49
CA PHE A 58 14.60 -15.02 15.26
C PHE A 58 13.55 -15.95 14.62
N SER A 59 13.93 -17.19 14.26
CA SER A 59 13.01 -18.24 13.81
C SER A 59 12.80 -19.33 14.86
N THR A 60 13.79 -19.58 15.71
CA THR A 60 13.77 -20.58 16.77
C THR A 60 14.62 -20.09 17.95
N PRO A 61 14.02 -19.80 19.12
CA PRO A 61 12.63 -20.07 19.46
C PRO A 61 11.64 -19.05 18.85
N GLY A 62 12.11 -17.90 18.36
CA GLY A 62 11.31 -16.78 17.87
C GLY A 62 11.68 -15.48 18.61
N THR A 63 10.96 -14.40 18.34
CA THR A 63 11.23 -13.07 18.92
C THR A 63 10.25 -12.77 20.06
N PRO A 64 10.69 -12.73 21.33
CA PRO A 64 9.84 -12.35 22.45
C PRO A 64 9.62 -10.82 22.50
N ASN A 65 8.54 -10.39 23.17
CA ASN A 65 8.22 -8.99 23.44
C ASN A 65 8.17 -8.11 22.17
N ALA A 66 7.68 -8.70 21.07
CA ALA A 66 7.55 -8.01 19.79
C ALA A 66 6.14 -8.21 19.26
N ASP A 67 5.52 -7.15 18.77
CA ASP A 67 4.19 -7.20 18.14
C ASP A 67 4.24 -7.48 16.64
N PHE A 68 5.40 -7.20 16.06
CA PHE A 68 5.66 -7.33 14.64
C PHE A 68 7.16 -7.49 14.35
N LEU A 69 7.49 -8.41 13.47
CA LEU A 69 8.85 -8.67 13.03
C LEU A 69 9.01 -8.30 11.55
N LEU A 70 9.80 -7.27 11.26
CA LEU A 70 10.07 -6.83 9.91
C LEU A 70 11.49 -7.21 9.49
N HIS A 71 11.59 -8.11 8.50
CA HIS A 71 12.86 -8.44 7.88
C HIS A 71 13.11 -7.54 6.68
N VAL A 72 14.21 -6.79 6.71
CA VAL A 72 14.57 -5.84 5.68
C VAL A 72 15.74 -6.38 4.87
N THR A 73 15.55 -6.52 3.57
CA THR A 73 16.61 -6.95 2.65
C THR A 73 16.91 -5.90 1.60
N SER A 74 18.12 -5.96 1.04
CA SER A 74 18.53 -5.12 -0.10
C SER A 74 19.06 -6.02 -1.21
N ARG A 75 18.15 -6.60 -1.99
CA ARG A 75 18.45 -7.52 -3.10
C ARG A 75 17.98 -6.95 -4.44
N PRO A 76 18.62 -7.35 -5.56
CA PRO A 76 18.21 -6.95 -6.89
C PRO A 76 16.71 -7.16 -7.12
N VAL A 77 16.09 -6.19 -7.79
CA VAL A 77 14.67 -6.19 -8.17
C VAL A 77 14.54 -6.10 -9.69
N ALA A 78 13.44 -6.63 -10.22
CA ALA A 78 13.12 -6.55 -11.64
C ALA A 78 13.00 -5.09 -12.12
N ALA A 79 13.13 -4.88 -13.44
CA ALA A 79 12.93 -3.58 -14.04
C ALA A 79 11.52 -3.03 -13.72
N GLY A 80 11.43 -1.74 -13.39
CA GLY A 80 10.18 -1.09 -12.98
C GLY A 80 9.84 -1.21 -11.49
N ILE A 81 10.43 -2.15 -10.76
CA ILE A 81 10.22 -2.29 -9.31
C ILE A 81 11.26 -1.47 -8.54
N VAL A 82 10.81 -0.76 -7.51
CA VAL A 82 11.68 0.02 -6.59
C VAL A 82 11.91 -0.74 -5.30
N ALA A 83 10.82 -1.24 -4.72
CA ALA A 83 10.79 -2.04 -3.53
C ALA A 83 9.57 -2.98 -3.59
N TRP A 84 9.48 -3.90 -2.66
CA TRP A 84 8.29 -4.72 -2.43
C TRP A 84 8.23 -5.13 -0.96
N ALA A 85 7.03 -5.35 -0.45
CA ALA A 85 6.82 -5.97 0.84
C ALA A 85 5.65 -6.94 0.84
N ILE A 86 5.79 -8.02 1.63
CA ILE A 86 4.74 -9.00 1.83
C ILE A 86 4.63 -9.38 3.31
N PRO A 87 3.41 -9.55 3.83
CA PRO A 87 3.17 -10.27 5.07
C PRO A 87 3.65 -11.72 4.93
N CYS A 88 4.35 -12.22 5.94
CA CYS A 88 4.89 -13.57 5.96
C CYS A 88 4.08 -14.49 6.88
N ASN A 89 3.70 -14.00 8.06
CA ASN A 89 2.92 -14.78 9.03
C ASN A 89 1.80 -13.97 9.65
N THR A 90 0.75 -14.70 10.04
CA THR A 90 -0.38 -14.17 10.78
C THR A 90 -0.53 -14.91 12.11
N ASP A 91 -1.09 -14.23 13.09
CA ASP A 91 -1.49 -14.85 14.35
C ASP A 91 -2.80 -15.64 14.22
N GLN A 92 -3.27 -16.23 15.32
CA GLN A 92 -4.52 -17.00 15.38
C GLN A 92 -5.79 -16.19 15.04
N TYR A 93 -5.69 -14.86 15.00
CA TYR A 93 -6.78 -13.94 14.65
C TYR A 93 -6.66 -13.40 13.21
N GLY A 94 -5.64 -13.83 12.46
CA GLY A 94 -5.39 -13.39 11.09
C GLY A 94 -4.68 -12.04 10.98
N ARG A 95 -4.15 -11.51 12.09
CA ARG A 95 -3.35 -10.27 12.08
C ARG A 95 -1.93 -10.58 11.60
N PRO A 96 -1.35 -9.80 10.66
CA PRO A 96 0.07 -9.90 10.32
C PRO A 96 0.98 -9.65 11.51
N VAL A 97 1.94 -10.55 11.73
CA VAL A 97 2.91 -10.48 12.83
C VAL A 97 4.35 -10.54 12.35
N SER A 98 4.57 -10.90 11.11
CA SER A 98 5.87 -10.76 10.47
C SER A 98 5.72 -10.46 8.99
N ALA A 99 6.73 -9.80 8.44
CA ALA A 99 6.80 -9.46 7.03
C ALA A 99 8.24 -9.36 6.55
N GLN A 100 8.40 -9.43 5.24
CA GLN A 100 9.64 -9.07 4.59
C GLN A 100 9.40 -7.85 3.69
N VAL A 101 10.32 -6.90 3.75
CA VAL A 101 10.44 -5.79 2.81
C VAL A 101 11.81 -5.85 2.14
N ASN A 102 11.85 -5.59 0.84
CA ASN A 102 13.09 -5.55 0.08
C ASN A 102 13.19 -4.26 -0.72
N PHE A 103 14.35 -3.62 -0.63
CA PHE A 103 14.67 -2.45 -1.43
C PHE A 103 15.67 -2.81 -2.53
N GLY A 104 15.42 -2.40 -3.76
CA GLY A 104 16.38 -2.55 -4.83
C GLY A 104 17.62 -1.68 -4.56
N PRO A 105 18.83 -2.25 -4.40
CA PRO A 105 20.02 -1.46 -4.08
C PRO A 105 20.30 -0.37 -5.12
N GLN A 106 20.05 -0.66 -6.40
CA GLN A 106 20.20 0.28 -7.52
C GLN A 106 19.16 1.41 -7.54
N LYS A 107 18.16 1.37 -6.65
CA LYS A 107 17.09 2.36 -6.54
C LYS A 107 17.22 3.24 -5.30
N LEU A 108 18.11 2.88 -4.38
CA LEU A 108 18.44 3.69 -3.21
C LEU A 108 19.41 4.81 -3.61
N SER A 109 19.18 6.00 -3.05
CA SER A 109 19.98 7.18 -3.34
C SER A 109 20.16 8.03 -2.09
N ALA A 110 21.39 8.48 -1.84
CA ALA A 110 21.72 9.42 -0.78
C ALA A 110 21.37 10.88 -1.15
N ASP A 111 20.91 11.13 -2.38
CA ASP A 111 20.49 12.46 -2.85
C ASP A 111 19.31 12.98 -2.02
N PRO A 112 19.47 14.11 -1.29
CA PRO A 112 18.40 14.70 -0.49
C PRO A 112 17.14 15.01 -1.30
N ALA A 113 17.27 15.33 -2.59
CA ALA A 113 16.13 15.62 -3.47
C ALA A 113 15.22 14.39 -3.68
N LYS A 114 15.75 13.17 -3.50
CA LYS A 114 15.01 11.91 -3.64
C LYS A 114 14.49 11.37 -2.31
N ARG A 115 14.84 12.01 -1.19
CA ARG A 115 14.50 11.52 0.16
C ARG A 115 13.00 11.36 0.36
N MET A 116 12.20 12.35 -0.03
CA MET A 116 10.75 12.30 0.14
C MET A 116 10.09 11.20 -0.70
N ALA A 117 10.54 11.03 -1.96
CA ALA A 117 10.05 9.95 -2.81
C ALA A 117 10.39 8.56 -2.23
N GLN A 118 11.63 8.38 -1.74
CA GLN A 118 12.04 7.13 -1.11
C GLN A 118 11.29 6.84 0.20
N LEU A 119 11.04 7.86 1.03
CA LEU A 119 10.20 7.72 2.22
C LEU A 119 8.77 7.33 1.86
N GLY A 120 8.20 7.92 0.79
CA GLY A 120 6.90 7.53 0.26
C GLY A 120 6.87 6.05 -0.13
N THR A 121 7.89 5.57 -0.85
CA THR A 121 8.02 4.14 -1.18
C THR A 121 8.14 3.27 0.07
N ILE A 122 8.98 3.65 1.05
CA ILE A 122 9.11 2.88 2.30
C ILE A 122 7.75 2.76 3.00
N LEU A 123 7.01 3.86 3.15
CA LEU A 123 5.70 3.85 3.80
C LEU A 123 4.67 3.02 3.02
N HIS A 124 4.72 3.08 1.69
CA HIS A 124 3.89 2.25 0.81
C HIS A 124 4.14 0.76 1.06
N GLU A 125 5.39 0.32 1.02
CA GLU A 125 5.73 -1.08 1.26
C GLU A 125 5.42 -1.52 2.70
N LEU A 126 5.70 -0.69 3.69
CA LEU A 126 5.33 -0.99 5.07
C LEU A 126 3.82 -1.15 5.24
N SER A 127 3.01 -0.40 4.49
CA SER A 127 1.55 -0.56 4.52
C SER A 127 1.13 -1.96 4.05
N HIS A 128 1.78 -2.50 3.01
CA HIS A 128 1.56 -3.89 2.57
C HIS A 128 2.00 -4.90 3.63
N ALA A 129 3.20 -4.72 4.20
CA ALA A 129 3.72 -5.57 5.28
C ALA A 129 2.74 -5.65 6.46
N LEU A 130 2.10 -4.52 6.81
CA LEU A 130 1.18 -4.40 7.93
C LEU A 130 -0.25 -4.88 7.64
N GLY A 131 -0.54 -5.31 6.41
CA GLY A 131 -1.80 -5.96 6.08
C GLY A 131 -2.69 -5.22 5.10
N PHE A 132 -2.23 -4.14 4.47
CA PHE A 132 -2.91 -3.60 3.29
C PHE A 132 -2.66 -4.52 2.09
N SER A 133 -3.35 -5.66 2.09
CA SER A 133 -3.19 -6.73 1.12
C SER A 133 -4.54 -7.35 0.78
N ALA A 134 -4.82 -7.54 -0.51
CA ALA A 134 -6.01 -8.24 -1.00
C ALA A 134 -6.19 -9.63 -0.38
N MET A 135 -5.08 -10.31 -0.02
CA MET A 135 -5.11 -11.61 0.67
C MET A 135 -5.61 -11.54 2.12
N LEU A 136 -5.54 -10.36 2.74
CA LEU A 136 -5.81 -10.17 4.16
C LEU A 136 -7.06 -9.35 4.44
N TYR A 137 -7.63 -8.69 3.43
CA TYR A 137 -8.86 -7.92 3.63
C TYR A 137 -9.97 -8.80 4.22
N GLY A 138 -10.14 -10.04 3.74
CA GLY A 138 -11.13 -10.97 4.29
C GLY A 138 -10.92 -11.35 5.77
N SER A 139 -9.69 -11.20 6.29
CA SER A 139 -9.34 -11.48 7.68
C SER A 139 -9.60 -10.30 8.61
N TYR A 140 -9.99 -9.14 8.09
CA TYR A 140 -10.32 -7.97 8.91
C TYR A 140 -11.41 -8.30 9.93
N LYS A 141 -11.13 -8.01 11.20
CA LYS A 141 -12.09 -8.13 12.29
C LYS A 141 -12.50 -6.74 12.76
N PRO A 142 -13.76 -6.34 12.55
CA PRO A 142 -14.25 -5.06 13.02
C PRO A 142 -14.27 -5.00 14.56
N ARG A 143 -14.09 -3.81 15.13
CA ARG A 143 -14.16 -3.63 16.59
C ARG A 143 -15.59 -3.82 17.10
N ASN A 144 -16.59 -3.47 16.29
CA ASN A 144 -18.00 -3.58 16.65
C ASN A 144 -18.66 -4.73 15.89
N THR A 145 -19.44 -5.53 16.59
CA THR A 145 -20.26 -6.60 16.01
C THR A 145 -21.35 -5.97 15.14
N GLY A 146 -21.39 -6.31 13.84
CA GLY A 146 -22.40 -5.82 12.89
C GLY A 146 -21.84 -5.11 11.66
N GLU A 147 -20.54 -4.82 11.62
CA GLU A 147 -19.88 -4.36 10.40
C GLU A 147 -19.83 -5.51 9.38
N GLY A 148 -20.30 -5.25 8.15
CA GLY A 148 -20.28 -6.22 7.06
C GLY A 148 -18.88 -6.49 6.53
N PRO A 149 -18.76 -7.26 5.43
CA PRO A 149 -17.48 -7.50 4.79
C PRO A 149 -16.73 -6.19 4.49
N PRO A 150 -15.42 -6.13 4.76
CA PRO A 150 -14.61 -4.92 4.61
C PRO A 150 -14.40 -4.54 3.16
N VAL A 151 -14.63 -5.46 2.22
CA VAL A 151 -14.57 -5.22 0.78
C VAL A 151 -15.96 -5.37 0.21
N GLN A 152 -16.42 -4.34 -0.50
CA GLN A 152 -17.73 -4.33 -1.14
C GLN A 152 -17.63 -3.83 -2.57
N GLN A 153 -18.56 -4.26 -3.42
CA GLN A 153 -18.62 -3.83 -4.82
C GLN A 153 -19.87 -2.99 -5.09
N THR A 154 -19.70 -1.95 -5.90
CA THR A 154 -20.80 -1.14 -6.43
C THR A 154 -20.81 -1.22 -7.96
N ASN A 155 -21.98 -0.96 -8.56
CA ASN A 155 -22.06 -0.80 -10.00
C ASN A 155 -21.56 0.59 -10.38
N GLY A 156 -20.59 0.63 -11.29
CA GLY A 156 -20.14 1.83 -11.98
C GLY A 156 -20.83 1.99 -13.34
N PRO A 157 -20.44 3.02 -14.11
CA PRO A 157 -20.90 3.23 -15.47
C PRO A 157 -20.70 1.99 -16.35
N ASN A 158 -21.58 1.77 -17.33
CA ASN A 158 -21.48 0.69 -18.32
C ASN A 158 -21.38 -0.74 -17.73
N GLY A 159 -21.98 -0.98 -16.55
CA GLY A 159 -21.99 -2.30 -15.90
C GLY A 159 -20.68 -2.67 -15.19
N THR A 160 -19.75 -1.73 -15.08
CA THR A 160 -18.45 -1.89 -14.41
C THR A 160 -18.63 -2.26 -12.94
N LYS A 161 -17.79 -3.14 -12.40
CA LYS A 161 -17.74 -3.41 -10.96
C LYS A 161 -16.62 -2.60 -10.32
N ILE A 162 -16.99 -1.74 -9.38
CA ILE A 162 -16.04 -0.92 -8.61
C ILE A 162 -15.92 -1.52 -7.22
N THR A 163 -14.70 -1.84 -6.81
CA THR A 163 -14.44 -2.47 -5.51
C THR A 163 -13.95 -1.41 -4.52
N HIS A 164 -14.50 -1.44 -3.31
CA HIS A 164 -14.21 -0.49 -2.23
C HIS A 164 -13.77 -1.23 -0.97
N LEU A 165 -12.80 -0.66 -0.27
CA LEU A 165 -12.55 -0.96 1.14
C LEU A 165 -13.45 -0.06 2.00
N VAL A 166 -14.34 -0.65 2.79
CA VAL A 166 -15.44 0.05 3.48
C VAL A 166 -15.36 -0.02 5.01
N THR A 167 -14.16 -0.24 5.55
CA THR A 167 -13.97 -0.19 7.01
C THR A 167 -14.37 1.20 7.55
N PRO A 168 -14.83 1.32 8.81
CA PRO A 168 -15.39 2.57 9.32
C PRO A 168 -14.48 3.78 9.13
N LYS A 169 -13.18 3.60 9.39
CA LYS A 169 -12.21 4.69 9.25
C LYS A 169 -11.94 5.05 7.80
N VAL A 170 -11.86 4.07 6.89
CA VAL A 170 -11.69 4.33 5.46
C VAL A 170 -12.90 5.05 4.90
N LYS A 171 -14.12 4.61 5.25
CA LYS A 171 -15.36 5.28 4.85
C LYS A 171 -15.40 6.72 5.34
N GLN A 172 -15.12 6.96 6.61
CA GLN A 172 -15.06 8.31 7.18
C GLN A 172 -14.08 9.20 6.40
N LEU A 173 -12.85 8.74 6.20
CA LEU A 173 -11.81 9.51 5.51
C LEU A 173 -12.14 9.74 4.03
N ALA A 174 -12.74 8.77 3.35
CA ALA A 174 -13.19 8.94 1.97
C ALA A 174 -14.31 10.00 1.88
N GLN A 175 -15.30 9.94 2.77
CA GLN A 175 -16.39 10.91 2.82
C GLN A 175 -15.87 12.34 3.06
N GLU A 176 -14.89 12.48 3.96
CA GLU A 176 -14.23 13.75 4.25
C GLU A 176 -13.41 14.25 3.05
N TYR A 177 -12.55 13.39 2.48
CA TYR A 177 -11.68 13.74 1.35
C TYR A 177 -12.46 14.23 0.12
N PHE A 178 -13.59 13.58 -0.19
CA PHE A 178 -14.43 13.96 -1.33
C PHE A 178 -15.52 14.97 -0.98
N GLY A 179 -15.72 15.31 0.28
CA GLY A 179 -16.89 16.09 0.73
C GLY A 179 -18.23 15.43 0.35
N CYS A 180 -18.26 14.09 0.28
CA CYS A 180 -19.38 13.33 -0.25
C CYS A 180 -19.84 12.28 0.76
N SER A 181 -20.96 12.54 1.46
CA SER A 181 -21.47 11.65 2.52
C SER A 181 -21.95 10.29 2.03
N THR A 182 -22.22 10.14 0.73
CA THR A 182 -22.73 8.90 0.13
C THR A 182 -21.63 7.98 -0.40
N VAL A 183 -20.35 8.41 -0.42
CA VAL A 183 -19.26 7.52 -0.86
C VAL A 183 -19.18 6.30 0.08
N PRO A 184 -19.18 5.07 -0.46
CA PRO A 184 -19.27 3.88 0.36
C PRO A 184 -17.96 3.55 1.10
N GLY A 185 -16.82 3.96 0.56
CA GLY A 185 -15.49 3.67 1.08
C GLY A 185 -14.38 4.12 0.13
N GLY A 186 -13.18 3.58 0.35
CA GLY A 186 -12.02 3.85 -0.48
C GLY A 186 -11.93 2.88 -1.65
N GLU A 187 -11.98 3.39 -2.88
CA GLU A 187 -11.86 2.54 -4.07
C GLU A 187 -10.48 1.88 -4.20
N LEU A 188 -10.49 0.57 -4.47
CA LEU A 188 -9.30 -0.23 -4.74
C LEU A 188 -8.97 -0.24 -6.24
N GLN A 189 -7.68 -0.24 -6.54
CA GLN A 189 -7.14 -0.26 -7.88
C GLN A 189 -7.57 -1.52 -8.63
N SER A 190 -8.01 -1.34 -9.86
CA SER A 190 -8.42 -2.41 -10.77
C SER A 190 -7.94 -2.11 -12.19
N ASP A 191 -7.33 -3.10 -12.83
CA ASP A 191 -6.76 -2.95 -14.18
C ASP A 191 -7.72 -3.42 -15.28
N ASN A 192 -8.76 -4.16 -14.91
CA ASN A 192 -9.75 -4.72 -15.83
C ASN A 192 -11.20 -4.60 -15.33
N ALA A 193 -11.42 -3.91 -14.22
CA ALA A 193 -12.69 -3.78 -13.52
C ALA A 193 -13.38 -5.12 -13.16
N GLN A 194 -12.60 -6.19 -13.06
CA GLN A 194 -13.05 -7.53 -12.63
C GLN A 194 -12.30 -8.00 -11.38
N SER A 195 -11.01 -7.65 -11.29
CA SER A 195 -10.17 -7.92 -10.13
C SER A 195 -9.79 -6.63 -9.43
N TYR A 196 -9.28 -6.72 -8.20
CA TYR A 196 -8.69 -5.59 -7.48
C TYR A 196 -7.32 -5.97 -6.95
N SER A 197 -6.46 -4.98 -6.77
CA SER A 197 -5.14 -5.15 -6.16
C SER A 197 -5.11 -4.57 -4.76
N SER A 198 -3.97 -4.73 -4.10
CA SER A 198 -3.69 -4.17 -2.77
C SER A 198 -3.40 -2.66 -2.79
N HIS A 199 -3.86 -1.91 -3.79
CA HIS A 199 -3.58 -0.49 -3.95
C HIS A 199 -4.86 0.33 -3.98
N TRP A 200 -4.78 1.59 -3.59
CA TRP A 200 -5.85 2.55 -3.84
C TRP A 200 -5.94 2.89 -5.33
N ALA A 201 -7.16 3.13 -5.83
CA ALA A 201 -7.36 3.49 -7.22
C ALA A 201 -6.63 4.81 -7.55
N LYS A 202 -5.56 4.71 -8.34
CA LYS A 202 -4.66 5.84 -8.64
C LYS A 202 -5.38 7.03 -9.27
N ARG A 203 -6.47 6.76 -9.99
CA ARG A 203 -7.33 7.79 -10.61
C ARG A 203 -8.02 8.71 -9.59
N LEU A 204 -8.19 8.26 -8.34
CA LEU A 204 -8.87 9.02 -7.28
C LEU A 204 -7.88 9.53 -6.22
N TYR A 205 -6.87 8.73 -5.91
CA TYR A 205 -5.91 8.99 -4.85
C TYR A 205 -4.52 9.27 -5.44
N LEU A 206 -4.41 10.39 -6.15
CA LEU A 206 -3.13 10.89 -6.63
C LEU A 206 -2.31 11.41 -5.44
N ASN A 207 -0.98 11.33 -5.53
CA ASN A 207 -0.08 11.89 -4.52
C ASN A 207 -0.36 13.40 -4.37
N GLY A 208 -1.14 13.76 -3.36
CA GLY A 208 -1.50 15.14 -3.05
C GLY A 208 -0.41 15.85 -2.26
N LYS A 209 -0.26 17.15 -2.53
CA LYS A 209 0.65 18.15 -1.92
C LYS A 209 1.37 17.73 -0.63
N THR A 210 2.70 17.52 -0.73
CA THR A 210 3.61 17.54 0.43
C THR A 210 4.85 18.42 0.25
N GLN A 211 4.92 19.23 -0.81
CA GLN A 211 6.02 20.18 -1.02
C GLN A 211 5.50 21.47 -1.69
N PRO A 212 6.08 22.65 -1.40
CA PRO A 212 5.96 23.80 -2.29
C PRO A 212 6.65 23.43 -3.61
N GLY A 213 5.86 22.97 -4.56
CA GLY A 213 6.35 22.51 -5.86
C GLY A 213 6.98 23.62 -6.67
N ARG A 214 7.83 23.26 -7.64
CA ARG A 214 8.43 24.19 -8.63
C ARG A 214 7.41 24.73 -9.64
N CYS A 215 6.15 24.34 -9.51
CA CYS A 215 5.08 24.55 -10.45
C CYS A 215 3.89 25.12 -9.67
N THR A 216 3.33 26.25 -10.12
CA THR A 216 2.43 27.09 -9.30
C THR A 216 0.95 26.93 -9.61
N GLU A 217 0.59 26.30 -10.74
CA GLU A 217 -0.79 26.18 -11.19
C GLU A 217 -1.08 24.77 -11.70
N TRP A 218 -2.00 24.06 -11.05
CA TRP A 218 -2.58 22.82 -11.56
C TRP A 218 -4.00 23.13 -12.01
N LYS A 219 -4.27 23.06 -13.32
CA LYS A 219 -5.54 23.53 -13.90
C LYS A 219 -6.63 22.47 -13.78
N ALA A 220 -6.29 21.19 -13.93
CA ALA A 220 -7.25 20.11 -13.80
C ALA A 220 -6.59 18.76 -13.47
N PRO A 221 -7.29 17.87 -12.76
CA PRO A 221 -6.85 16.49 -12.53
C PRO A 221 -6.82 15.61 -13.78
N LEU A 222 -7.50 16.05 -14.85
CA LEU A 222 -7.61 15.33 -16.11
C LEU A 222 -7.29 16.27 -17.26
N CYS A 223 -6.74 15.69 -18.33
CA CYS A 223 -6.42 16.38 -19.58
C CYS A 223 -7.16 15.71 -20.75
N TYR A 224 -7.51 16.50 -21.76
CA TYR A 224 -8.39 16.06 -22.85
C TYR A 224 -7.74 16.08 -24.23
N ARG A 225 -6.56 16.71 -24.37
CA ARG A 225 -5.79 16.75 -25.62
C ARG A 225 -4.39 16.24 -25.37
N SER A 226 -3.89 15.39 -26.27
CA SER A 226 -2.52 14.92 -26.21
C SER A 226 -1.55 16.10 -26.26
N SER A 227 -0.45 15.99 -25.52
CA SER A 227 0.60 17.00 -25.45
C SER A 227 0.27 18.28 -24.65
N ASP A 228 -0.96 18.42 -24.13
CA ASP A 228 -1.27 19.50 -23.18
C ASP A 228 -0.31 19.43 -21.98
N GLN A 229 0.27 20.57 -21.58
CA GLN A 229 1.20 20.66 -20.46
C GLN A 229 0.52 21.27 -19.25
N ASP A 230 0.71 20.65 -18.10
CA ASP A 230 0.24 21.15 -16.80
C ASP A 230 1.20 20.69 -15.69
N CYS A 231 1.05 21.20 -14.48
CA CYS A 231 1.77 20.65 -13.34
C CYS A 231 1.34 19.20 -13.06
N THR A 232 2.28 18.36 -12.65
CA THR A 232 1.94 17.04 -12.10
C THR A 232 1.09 17.20 -10.82
N PRO A 233 0.21 16.24 -10.47
CA PRO A 233 -0.69 16.36 -9.31
C PRO A 233 0.03 16.61 -7.96
N ASP A 234 1.29 16.19 -7.86
CA ASP A 234 2.17 16.41 -6.71
C ASP A 234 2.93 17.74 -6.76
N TYR A 235 2.72 18.54 -7.81
CA TYR A 235 3.37 19.83 -8.11
C TYR A 235 4.90 19.78 -8.26
N THR A 236 5.50 18.59 -8.35
CA THR A 236 6.95 18.46 -8.36
C THR A 236 7.56 18.80 -9.73
N SER A 237 6.80 18.61 -10.81
CA SER A 237 7.29 18.73 -12.19
C SER A 237 6.21 19.27 -13.14
N LYS A 238 6.60 19.68 -14.35
CA LYS A 238 5.68 19.83 -15.48
C LYS A 238 5.43 18.44 -16.09
N GLY A 239 4.16 18.08 -16.21
CA GLY A 239 3.70 16.87 -16.88
C GLY A 239 3.17 17.18 -18.28
N VAL A 240 3.06 16.13 -19.09
CA VAL A 240 2.44 16.17 -20.42
C VAL A 240 1.27 15.20 -20.44
N CYS A 241 0.17 15.62 -21.04
CA CYS A 241 -1.00 14.78 -21.25
C CYS A 241 -0.65 13.61 -22.17
N ASN A 242 -0.58 12.42 -21.59
CA ASN A 242 -0.15 11.20 -22.28
C ASN A 242 -1.35 10.36 -22.71
N LEU A 243 -2.07 10.85 -23.73
CA LEU A 243 -3.14 10.10 -24.38
C LEU A 243 -2.58 9.25 -25.52
N GLY A 244 -3.10 8.05 -25.67
CA GLY A 244 -2.77 7.12 -26.73
C GLY A 244 -3.99 6.60 -27.47
N GLN A 245 -3.71 6.06 -28.65
CA GLN A 245 -4.66 5.36 -29.50
C GLN A 245 -4.32 3.86 -29.45
N PHE A 246 -5.24 3.08 -28.93
CA PHE A 246 -5.13 1.62 -28.82
C PHE A 246 -5.65 0.94 -30.09
N ALA A 247 -5.10 -0.24 -30.40
CA ALA A 247 -5.48 -1.02 -31.59
C ALA A 247 -6.88 -1.65 -31.46
N SER A 248 -7.36 -1.82 -30.24
CA SER A 248 -8.68 -2.36 -29.90
C SER A 248 -9.35 -1.51 -28.81
N PRO A 249 -10.68 -1.58 -28.66
CA PRO A 249 -11.39 -0.90 -27.60
C PRO A 249 -10.81 -1.21 -26.22
N ILE A 250 -10.51 -0.18 -25.43
CA ILE A 250 -10.13 -0.35 -24.02
C ILE A 250 -11.36 -0.79 -23.21
N PRO A 251 -11.21 -1.42 -22.03
CA PRO A 251 -12.36 -1.85 -21.23
C PRO A 251 -13.35 -0.71 -20.99
N ALA A 252 -14.65 -0.98 -21.09
CA ALA A 252 -15.71 0.03 -21.00
C ALA A 252 -15.66 0.89 -19.71
N ALA A 253 -15.10 0.32 -18.64
CA ALA A 253 -14.80 0.97 -17.37
C ALA A 253 -13.86 2.19 -17.48
N PHE A 254 -13.01 2.20 -18.50
CA PHE A 254 -11.94 3.19 -18.70
C PHE A 254 -12.14 4.06 -19.95
N GLN A 255 -13.28 3.91 -20.64
CA GLN A 255 -13.61 4.72 -21.81
C GLN A 255 -14.18 6.08 -21.38
N TYR A 256 -13.30 7.07 -21.23
CA TYR A 256 -13.68 8.46 -20.87
C TYR A 256 -13.83 9.39 -22.08
N PHE A 257 -13.44 8.91 -23.27
CA PHE A 257 -13.51 9.65 -24.53
C PHE A 257 -14.57 9.04 -25.44
N ASN A 258 -15.08 9.83 -26.39
CA ASN A 258 -16.06 9.37 -27.37
C ASN A 258 -15.55 8.19 -28.22
N SER A 259 -14.22 8.12 -28.44
CA SER A 259 -13.58 7.00 -29.10
C SER A 259 -13.24 5.91 -28.09
N PRO A 260 -13.73 4.67 -28.26
CA PRO A 260 -13.49 3.57 -27.32
C PRO A 260 -12.03 3.08 -27.35
N THR A 261 -11.22 3.60 -28.27
CA THR A 261 -9.80 3.26 -28.46
C THR A 261 -8.87 4.38 -27.99
N ILE A 262 -9.39 5.50 -27.47
CA ILE A 262 -8.56 6.58 -26.91
C ILE A 262 -8.56 6.47 -25.39
N GLY A 263 -7.37 6.54 -24.80
CA GLY A 263 -7.20 6.50 -23.34
C GLY A 263 -5.82 6.97 -22.90
N THR A 264 -5.54 6.88 -21.60
CA THR A 264 -4.20 7.18 -21.06
C THR A 264 -3.22 6.05 -21.36
N ASN A 265 -1.99 6.40 -21.74
CA ASN A 265 -0.89 5.43 -21.87
C ASN A 265 -0.22 5.10 -20.53
N VAL A 266 -0.65 5.73 -19.44
CA VAL A 266 -0.08 5.49 -18.11
C VAL A 266 -0.70 4.21 -17.57
N PRO A 267 0.10 3.13 -17.35
CA PRO A 267 -0.38 1.96 -16.64
C PRO A 267 -0.86 2.36 -15.25
N LEU A 268 -1.95 1.75 -14.80
CA LEU A 268 -2.50 2.02 -13.47
C LEU A 268 -1.69 1.37 -12.33
N SER A 269 -0.69 0.55 -12.68
CA SER A 269 0.33 -0.06 -11.81
C SER A 269 1.67 0.68 -11.91
#